data_AF-A0A9X2FRL4-F1
#
_entry.id   AF-A0A9X2FRL4-F1
#
_cell.length_a   1.000
_cell.length_b   1.000
_cell.length_c   1.000
_cell.angle_alpha   90.00
_cell.angle_beta   90.00
_cell.angle_gamma   90.00
#
_symmetry.space_group_name_H-M   'P 1'
#
loop_
_entity.id
_entity.type
_entity.pdbx_description
1 polymer ?
#
loop_
_entity_poly.entity_id
_entity_poly.type
_entity_poly.pdbx_seq_one_letter_code
_entity_poly.pdbx_strand_id
1 'polypeptide(L)'
;MDARMNQRGINKELINLALEYGEPKGDKTVLGRKECHEAMQQLRRDLKVLERAMSKGGVTVVSDGEVLITTYRTESFSSSAARK
;
A
#
# COMPACT_ATOMS: atom_id res chain seq x y z
N MET A 1 8.75 -15.92 -24.33
CA MET A 1 7.86 -14.72 -24.30
C MET A 1 8.67 -13.43 -24.29
N ASP A 2 9.91 -13.47 -23.79
CA ASP A 2 10.75 -12.34 -23.47
C ASP A 2 11.11 -11.45 -24.66
N ALA A 3 11.31 -12.03 -25.85
CA ALA A 3 11.68 -11.28 -27.05
C ALA A 3 10.63 -10.23 -27.47
N ARG A 4 9.32 -10.56 -27.42
CA ARG A 4 8.24 -9.62 -27.81
C ARG A 4 7.91 -8.61 -26.71
N MET A 5 8.11 -8.99 -25.45
CA MET A 5 7.91 -8.10 -24.31
C MET A 5 9.00 -7.04 -24.26
N ASN A 6 10.26 -7.44 -24.41
CA ASN A 6 11.41 -6.53 -24.46
C ASN A 6 11.32 -5.56 -25.64
N GLN A 7 10.89 -6.02 -26.82
CA GLN A 7 10.66 -5.15 -27.98
C GLN A 7 9.58 -4.08 -27.77
N ARG A 8 8.66 -4.30 -26.82
CA ARG A 8 7.57 -3.35 -26.48
C ARG A 8 7.85 -2.55 -25.22
N GLY A 9 9.05 -2.69 -24.63
CA GLY A 9 9.41 -2.05 -23.36
C GLY A 9 8.57 -2.55 -22.18
N ILE A 10 7.98 -3.74 -22.27
CA ILE A 10 7.15 -4.31 -21.20
C ILE A 10 8.04 -5.17 -20.31
N ASN A 11 8.41 -4.63 -19.16
CA ASN A 11 9.17 -5.35 -18.15
C ASN A 11 8.25 -6.13 -17.18
N LYS A 12 8.85 -6.89 -16.26
CA LYS A 12 8.11 -7.69 -15.27
C LYS A 12 7.29 -6.82 -14.29
N GLU A 13 7.76 -5.62 -13.96
CA GLU A 13 7.07 -4.71 -13.05
C GLU A 13 5.74 -4.23 -13.64
N LEU A 14 5.71 -3.90 -14.94
CA LEU A 14 4.48 -3.54 -15.65
C LEU A 14 3.47 -4.69 -15.70
N ILE A 15 3.94 -5.94 -15.81
CA ILE A 15 3.06 -7.12 -15.75
C ILE A 15 2.47 -7.26 -14.35
N ASN A 16 3.30 -7.13 -13.32
CA ASN A 16 2.84 -7.23 -11.93
C ASN A 16 1.78 -6.16 -11.62
N LEU A 17 2.02 -4.91 -12.06
CA LEU A 17 1.03 -3.84 -11.93
C LEU A 17 -0.27 -4.17 -12.66
N ALA A 18 -0.19 -4.79 -13.84
CA ALA A 18 -1.39 -5.20 -14.56
C ALA A 18 -2.15 -6.32 -13.87
N LEU A 19 -1.46 -7.25 -13.19
CA LEU A 19 -2.10 -8.30 -12.40
C LEU A 19 -2.70 -7.78 -11.09
N GLU A 20 -2.11 -6.74 -10.50
CA GLU A 20 -2.54 -6.17 -9.22
C GLU A 20 -3.68 -5.16 -9.37
N TYR A 21 -3.61 -4.28 -10.38
CA TYR A 21 -4.54 -3.16 -10.55
C TYR A 21 -5.37 -3.21 -11.84
N GLY A 22 -5.13 -4.20 -12.70
CA GLY A 22 -5.86 -4.33 -13.96
C GLY A 22 -7.21 -5.01 -13.78
N GLU A 23 -8.13 -4.70 -14.69
CA GLU A 23 -9.48 -5.25 -14.68
C GLU A 23 -9.59 -6.50 -15.56
N PRO A 24 -10.22 -7.60 -15.09
CA PRO A 24 -10.48 -8.77 -15.90
C PRO A 24 -11.49 -8.46 -17.01
N LYS A 25 -11.13 -8.79 -18.25
CA LYS A 25 -11.96 -8.67 -19.45
C LYS A 25 -11.87 -9.96 -20.25
N GLY A 26 -12.75 -10.91 -19.92
CA GLY A 26 -12.75 -12.25 -20.50
C GLY A 26 -11.50 -13.03 -20.09
N ASP A 27 -10.67 -13.39 -21.06
CA ASP A 27 -9.42 -14.12 -20.90
C ASP A 27 -8.19 -13.24 -20.60
N LYS A 28 -8.40 -11.92 -20.44
CA LYS A 28 -7.31 -10.93 -20.31
C LYS A 28 -7.47 -10.12 -19.03
N THR A 29 -6.35 -9.63 -18.50
CA THR A 29 -6.32 -8.56 -17.50
C THR A 29 -5.82 -7.29 -18.17
N VAL A 30 -6.58 -6.19 -18.05
CA VAL A 30 -6.30 -4.93 -18.74
C VAL A 30 -6.04 -3.84 -17.73
N LEU A 31 -4.81 -3.34 -17.71
CA LEU A 31 -4.42 -2.11 -17.03
C LEU A 31 -4.38 -0.97 -18.05
N GLY A 32 -5.50 -0.26 -18.18
CA GLY A 32 -5.63 0.89 -19.06
C GLY A 32 -5.30 2.20 -18.35
N ARG A 33 -5.51 3.31 -19.05
CA ARG A 33 -5.22 4.66 -18.51
C ARG A 33 -6.09 5.00 -17.29
N LYS A 34 -7.35 4.55 -17.28
CA LYS A 34 -8.29 4.79 -16.19
C LYS A 34 -7.81 4.07 -14.93
N GLU A 35 -7.53 2.77 -15.07
CA GLU A 35 -7.08 1.89 -14.00
C GLU A 35 -5.74 2.38 -13.42
N CYS A 36 -4.79 2.77 -14.29
CA CYS A 36 -3.55 3.42 -13.86
C CYS A 36 -3.81 4.69 -13.04
N HIS A 37 -4.74 5.55 -13.48
CA HIS A 37 -5.03 6.80 -12.80
C HIS A 37 -5.67 6.56 -11.42
N GLU A 38 -6.60 5.62 -11.33
CA GLU A 38 -7.24 5.22 -10.08
C GLU A 38 -6.23 4.61 -9.10
N ALA A 39 -5.36 3.70 -9.56
CA ALA A 39 -4.29 3.14 -8.76
C ALA A 39 -3.32 4.22 -8.25
N MET A 40 -2.87 5.13 -9.13
CA MET A 40 -2.02 6.26 -8.72
C MET A 40 -2.68 7.16 -7.69
N GLN A 41 -3.98 7.44 -7.83
CA GLN A 41 -4.70 8.24 -6.84
C GLN A 41 -4.77 7.52 -5.48
N GLN A 42 -5.04 6.21 -5.48
CA GLN A 42 -5.08 5.41 -4.25
C GLN A 42 -3.72 5.41 -3.55
N LEU A 43 -2.66 5.09 -4.29
CA LEU A 43 -1.28 5.11 -3.76
C LEU A 43 -0.89 6.47 -3.20
N ARG A 44 -1.30 7.58 -3.84
CA ARG A 44 -1.05 8.93 -3.31
C ARG A 44 -1.83 9.22 -2.03
N ARG A 45 -3.07 8.72 -1.91
CA ARG A 45 -3.84 8.84 -0.67
C ARG A 45 -3.18 8.05 0.45
N ASP A 46 -2.76 6.83 0.18
CA ASP A 46 -2.11 5.95 1.15
C ASP A 46 -0.77 6.53 1.59
N LEU A 47 0.04 7.03 0.65
CA LEU A 47 1.28 7.74 0.95
C LEU A 47 1.04 8.92 1.90
N LYS A 48 0.03 9.75 1.63
CA LYS A 48 -0.31 10.89 2.49
C LYS A 48 -0.74 10.47 3.90
N VAL A 49 -1.43 9.33 4.02
CA VAL A 49 -1.82 8.78 5.34
C VAL A 49 -0.60 8.22 6.07
N LEU A 50 0.29 7.51 5.35
CA LEU A 50 1.54 6.99 5.90
C LEU A 50 2.47 8.11 6.37
N GLU A 51 2.62 9.19 5.61
CA GLU A 51 3.37 10.38 6.02
C GLU A 51 2.83 10.98 7.32
N ARG A 52 1.50 11.00 7.51
CA ARG A 52 0.87 11.45 8.77
C ARG A 52 1.09 10.48 9.92
N ALA A 53 1.09 9.18 9.66
CA ALA A 53 1.41 8.18 10.67
C ALA A 53 2.88 8.30 11.11
N MET A 54 3.79 8.48 10.16
CA MET A 54 5.21 8.72 10.40
C MET A 54 5.44 10.00 11.21
N SER A 55 4.80 11.12 10.86
CA SER A 55 4.94 12.38 11.62
C SER A 55 4.39 12.32 13.04
N LYS A 56 3.57 11.32 13.35
CA LYS A 56 3.08 11.04 14.71
C LYS A 56 3.98 10.08 15.50
N GLY A 57 5.07 9.57 14.92
CA GLY A 57 5.94 8.57 15.55
C GLY A 57 5.38 7.15 15.45
N GLY A 58 4.66 6.86 14.36
CA GLY A 58 3.89 5.63 14.19
C GLY A 58 2.61 5.58 15.04
N VAL A 59 1.78 4.57 14.80
CA VAL A 59 0.54 4.33 15.54
C VAL A 59 0.48 2.87 15.95
N THR A 60 0.29 2.61 17.24
CA THR A 60 0.04 1.28 17.79
C THR A 60 -1.42 1.18 18.21
N VAL A 61 -2.07 0.11 17.76
CA VAL A 61 -3.47 -0.21 18.06
C VAL A 61 -3.51 -1.50 18.88
N VAL A 62 -4.21 -1.48 20.00
CA VAL A 62 -4.48 -2.65 20.84
C VAL A 62 -5.94 -3.04 20.66
N SER A 63 -6.20 -4.29 20.29
CA SER A 63 -7.53 -4.81 20.05
C SER A 63 -7.65 -6.25 20.52
N ASP A 64 -8.88 -6.67 20.83
CA ASP A 64 -9.24 -8.06 21.10
C ASP A 64 -10.44 -8.45 20.21
N GLY A 65 -10.20 -9.35 19.26
CA GLY A 65 -11.14 -9.64 18.17
C GLY A 65 -11.52 -8.38 17.38
N GLU A 66 -12.81 -8.04 17.39
CA GLU A 66 -13.36 -6.85 16.73
C GLU A 66 -13.38 -5.60 17.64
N VAL A 67 -12.98 -5.75 18.91
CA VAL A 67 -13.02 -4.65 19.88
C VAL A 67 -11.70 -3.88 19.86
N LEU A 68 -11.77 -2.60 19.51
CA LEU A 68 -10.66 -1.64 19.63
C LEU A 68 -10.54 -1.17 21.08
N ILE A 69 -9.47 -1.56 21.77
CA ILE A 69 -9.25 -1.22 23.18
C ILE A 69 -8.61 0.16 23.32
N THR A 70 -7.48 0.40 22.65
CA THR A 70 -6.78 1.69 22.72
C THR A 70 -5.83 1.90 21.54
N THR A 71 -5.45 3.16 21.31
CA THR A 71 -4.52 3.57 20.27
C THR A 71 -3.56 4.62 20.81
N TYR A 72 -2.27 4.45 20.60
CA TYR A 72 -1.24 5.39 21.04
C TYR A 72 -0.09 5.50 20.02
N ARG A 73 0.82 6.47 20.20
CA ARG A 73 1.99 6.63 19.32
C ARG A 73 2.96 5.50 19.59
N THR A 74 3.49 4.84 18.58
CA THR A 74 4.43 3.71 18.80
C THR A 74 5.64 4.15 19.63
N GLU A 75 6.14 5.36 19.38
CA GLU A 75 7.28 5.93 20.10
C GLU A 75 6.97 6.47 21.51
N SER A 76 5.72 6.43 21.99
CA SER A 76 5.42 6.93 23.35
C SER A 76 5.84 5.97 24.47
N PHE A 77 6.25 4.74 24.15
CA PHE A 77 6.76 3.81 25.15
C PHE A 77 8.17 4.23 25.61
N SER A 78 8.25 4.77 26.82
CA SER A 78 9.50 5.08 27.50
C SER A 78 9.79 4.02 28.57
N SER A 79 10.82 3.20 28.34
CA SER A 79 11.28 2.19 29.32
C SER A 79 11.88 2.82 30.58
N SER A 80 12.33 4.08 30.51
CA SER A 80 12.81 4.83 31.67
C SER A 80 11.68 5.37 32.56
N ALA A 81 10.50 5.65 32.00
CA ALA A 81 9.31 6.02 32.77
C ALA A 81 8.62 4.81 33.44
N ALA A 82 8.75 3.62 32.86
CA ALA A 82 8.08 2.39 33.33
C ALA A 82 8.78 1.66 34.50
N ARG A 83 10.01 2.07 34.86
CA ARG A 83 10.85 1.42 35.89
C ARG A 83 10.83 2.10 37.27
N LYS A 84 10.00 3.13 37.46
CA LYS A 84 9.87 3.90 38.70
C LYS A 84 8.58 3.53 39.42
#